data_AF-A0A8H4QXZ8-F1
#
_entry.id   AF-A0A8H4QXZ8-F1
#
_cell.length_a   1.000
_cell.length_b   1.000
_cell.length_c   1.000
_cell.angle_alpha   90.00
_cell.angle_beta   90.00
_cell.angle_gamma   90.00
#
_symmetry.space_group_name_H-M   'P 1'
#
loop_
_entity.id
_entity.type
_entity.pdbx_description
1 polymer ?
#
loop_
_entity_poly.entity_id
_entity_poly.type
_entity_poly.pdbx_seq_one_letter_code
_entity_poly.pdbx_strand_id
1 'polypeptide(L)'
;MEMTDLEATKEKPDNKYRVPRISLKGYVGNFFSRNATYQVMFWPHSFQKPGVSCVSVPPTEKPFRNQDNFQRIYKGRTADDRYINPDNGRLDHLIVQCTDRVYSGRRNSTYKRTFIRNVSPKTLRVANWPMSHLDYGPRKNKPLGYFLMVVKWPLTCIALYIIIGLPGVASTGDVINDGGFDAFVYRYWGICKITRNAVETNNKTLTEISQSEDDETDETKMPNNRILEPRKLCFLTGRTAPLLDPDNPGLEAEMGLPMLVSEWKAQNQDIHNGKCPDYVFIAYTTEHFNHSDTHAIRVLHALAARATREVGLEAYWIGVSCMQTKTQSLQGHQEDVFRISDVVRGAYSLAVIVGPGERDPTNEAPTEFLLQHWGERMWTLPEALLSTPHRPIQVWRRGYPDPLILSKTQLAALAWRDMASTRQLVDHYEGNLTLSRLELVIIGLQSVFSRKTTQYFRNKQ
;
A
#
# COMPACT_ATOMS: atom_id res chain seq x y z
N MET A 1 -10.19 15.81 63.80
CA MET A 1 -10.71 16.87 62.93
C MET A 1 -9.52 17.44 62.19
N GLU A 2 -9.17 16.84 61.07
CA GLU A 2 -8.28 17.42 60.06
C GLU A 2 -8.52 16.63 58.77
N MET A 3 -9.15 17.29 57.81
CA MET A 3 -9.34 16.85 56.44
C MET A 3 -8.01 17.09 55.73
N THR A 4 -7.32 16.03 55.31
CA THR A 4 -6.18 16.16 54.40
C THR A 4 -6.67 16.00 52.97
N ASP A 5 -6.60 17.11 52.24
CA ASP A 5 -6.90 17.26 50.82
C ASP A 5 -6.08 16.29 49.96
N LEU A 6 -6.79 15.52 49.12
CA LEU A 6 -6.23 14.77 48.01
C LEU A 6 -5.95 15.75 46.86
N GLU A 7 -4.76 16.35 46.84
CA GLU A 7 -4.26 17.03 45.65
C GLU A 7 -3.88 15.99 44.58
N ALA A 8 -4.70 15.94 43.53
CA ALA A 8 -4.43 15.20 42.32
C ALA A 8 -3.13 15.67 41.67
N THR A 9 -2.11 14.82 41.69
CA THR A 9 -0.88 14.96 40.90
C THR A 9 -1.23 14.93 39.41
N LYS A 10 -1.32 16.10 38.78
CA LYS A 10 -1.33 16.24 37.33
C LYS A 10 0.01 15.78 36.76
N GLU A 11 0.06 14.53 36.32
CA GLU A 11 1.14 14.05 35.46
C GLU A 11 1.15 14.88 34.16
N LYS A 12 2.30 15.49 33.85
CA LYS A 12 2.53 16.19 32.60
C LYS A 12 2.71 15.15 31.49
N PRO A 13 1.98 15.23 30.36
CA PRO A 13 2.18 14.31 29.25
C PRO A 13 3.60 14.46 28.68
N ASP A 14 4.29 13.34 28.63
CA ASP A 14 5.68 13.19 28.22
C ASP A 14 5.82 13.51 26.72
N ASN A 15 6.46 14.65 26.42
CA ASN A 15 6.52 15.28 25.10
C ASN A 15 7.56 14.61 24.17
N LYS A 16 7.50 13.29 23.99
CA LYS A 16 8.55 12.51 23.28
C LYS A 16 8.52 12.60 21.75
N TYR A 17 7.45 13.14 21.14
CA TYR A 17 7.38 13.30 19.67
C TYR A 17 7.35 14.78 19.26
N ARG A 18 8.45 15.50 19.49
CA ARG A 18 8.66 16.80 18.83
C ARG A 18 9.77 16.67 17.82
N VAL A 19 9.42 16.67 16.54
CA VAL A 19 10.39 16.86 15.45
C VAL A 19 10.90 18.30 15.57
N PRO A 20 12.15 18.54 15.98
CA PRO A 20 12.68 19.90 16.01
C PRO A 20 12.68 20.45 14.59
N ARG A 21 12.27 21.71 14.39
CA ARG A 21 12.47 22.39 13.10
C ARG A 21 13.97 22.45 12.84
N ILE A 22 14.44 21.63 11.90
CA ILE A 22 15.82 21.67 11.41
C ILE A 22 15.91 22.87 10.47
N SER A 23 16.45 23.98 10.97
CA SER A 23 16.78 25.12 10.11
C SER A 23 17.85 24.70 9.12
N LEU A 24 17.52 24.77 7.82
CA LEU A 24 18.45 24.43 6.75
C LEU A 24 19.40 25.61 6.50
N LYS A 25 20.71 25.39 6.62
CA LYS A 25 21.82 26.32 6.43
C LYS A 25 21.95 26.86 5.01
N GLY A 26 21.38 26.15 4.02
CA GLY A 26 21.37 26.58 2.61
C GLY A 26 22.76 26.85 2.03
N TYR A 27 22.85 27.77 1.06
CA TYR A 27 24.12 28.13 0.41
C TYR A 27 25.12 28.77 1.38
N VAL A 28 24.68 29.75 2.18
CA VAL A 28 25.59 30.53 3.02
C VAL A 28 26.34 29.66 4.03
N GLY A 29 25.69 28.62 4.58
CA GLY A 29 26.35 27.73 5.54
C GLY A 29 27.02 26.48 4.94
N ASN A 30 26.51 25.93 3.83
CA ASN A 30 27.06 24.69 3.27
C ASN A 30 28.04 24.91 2.11
N PHE A 31 28.03 26.08 1.47
CA PHE A 31 28.93 26.36 0.36
C PHE A 31 30.39 26.32 0.81
N PHE A 32 30.72 26.87 1.98
CA PHE A 32 32.08 26.85 2.55
C PHE A 32 32.41 25.59 3.38
N SER A 33 31.62 24.53 3.24
CA SER A 33 31.89 23.28 3.95
C SER A 33 33.18 22.64 3.45
N ARG A 34 34.03 22.14 4.36
CA ARG A 34 35.28 21.42 4.05
C ARG A 34 35.07 20.24 3.09
N ASN A 35 33.84 19.74 3.01
CA ASN A 35 33.48 18.59 2.19
C ASN A 35 32.85 18.94 0.83
N ALA A 36 32.68 20.23 0.51
CA ALA A 36 32.09 20.69 -0.74
C ALA A 36 33.10 20.60 -1.91
N THR A 37 32.63 20.06 -3.02
CA THR A 37 33.29 20.09 -4.33
C THR A 37 32.49 21.01 -5.24
N TYR A 38 33.18 21.80 -6.05
CA TYR A 38 32.55 22.80 -6.91
C TYR A 38 32.65 22.40 -8.38
N GLN A 39 31.60 22.73 -9.14
CA GLN A 39 31.60 22.59 -10.58
C GLN A 39 31.03 23.86 -11.21
N VAL A 40 31.80 24.45 -12.11
CA VAL A 40 31.48 25.77 -12.69
C VAL A 40 30.43 25.64 -13.79
N MET A 41 30.54 24.61 -14.63
CA MET A 41 29.82 24.54 -15.89
C MET A 41 28.49 23.76 -15.83
N PHE A 42 28.32 22.90 -14.82
CA PHE A 42 27.13 22.06 -14.70
C PHE A 42 26.46 22.26 -13.36
N TRP A 43 25.13 22.27 -13.38
CA TRP A 43 24.33 22.32 -12.18
C TRP A 43 24.22 20.91 -11.59
N PRO A 44 24.30 20.73 -10.26
CA PRO A 44 24.49 21.71 -9.19
C PRO A 44 25.95 22.14 -8.96
N HIS A 45 26.18 23.45 -8.78
CA HIS A 45 27.52 24.05 -8.60
C HIS A 45 28.31 23.63 -7.35
N SER A 46 27.65 23.06 -6.35
CA SER A 46 28.28 22.57 -5.12
C SER A 46 27.70 21.20 -4.75
N PHE A 47 28.55 20.20 -4.55
CA PHE A 47 28.12 18.87 -4.15
C PHE A 47 29.21 18.20 -3.32
N GLN A 48 28.83 17.20 -2.54
CA GLN A 48 29.76 16.35 -1.82
C GLN A 48 30.00 15.08 -2.65
N LYS A 49 31.28 14.73 -2.86
CA LYS A 49 31.66 13.47 -3.51
C LYS A 49 31.21 12.26 -2.67
N PRO A 50 30.88 11.12 -3.31
CA PRO A 50 30.58 9.88 -2.61
C PRO A 50 31.79 9.44 -1.77
N GLY A 51 31.50 8.75 -0.67
CA GLY A 51 32.56 8.20 0.20
C GLY A 51 32.78 6.70 0.02
N VAL A 52 31.87 6.05 -0.69
CA VAL A 52 31.97 4.63 -1.06
C VAL A 52 31.89 4.57 -2.58
N SER A 53 32.83 3.88 -3.20
CA SER A 53 32.79 3.56 -4.62
C SER A 53 32.38 2.10 -4.79
N CYS A 54 31.53 1.82 -5.78
CA CYS A 54 31.20 0.45 -6.14
C CYS A 54 32.45 -0.27 -6.70
N VAL A 55 32.53 -1.58 -6.50
CA VAL A 55 33.64 -2.40 -6.99
C VAL A 55 33.69 -2.27 -8.52
N SER A 56 34.83 -1.85 -9.06
CA SER A 56 35.04 -1.83 -10.49
C SER A 56 35.06 -3.25 -11.03
N VAL A 57 34.33 -3.49 -12.11
CA VAL A 57 34.34 -4.76 -12.83
C VAL A 57 35.79 -5.06 -13.25
N PRO A 58 36.33 -6.26 -12.97
CA PRO A 58 37.69 -6.61 -13.36
C PRO A 58 37.86 -6.50 -14.89
N PRO A 59 39.08 -6.18 -15.39
CA PRO A 59 39.30 -5.91 -16.81
C PRO A 59 39.00 -7.10 -17.75
N THR A 60 38.80 -8.29 -17.19
CA THR A 60 38.40 -9.53 -17.86
C THR A 60 36.90 -9.59 -18.20
N GLU A 61 36.06 -8.85 -17.48
CA GLU A 61 34.61 -8.84 -17.68
C GLU A 61 34.15 -7.67 -18.55
N LYS A 62 33.04 -7.87 -19.28
CA LYS A 62 32.52 -6.86 -20.21
C LYS A 62 31.99 -5.64 -19.43
N PRO A 63 32.28 -4.40 -19.86
CA PRO A 63 31.75 -3.21 -19.20
C PRO A 63 30.23 -3.14 -19.32
N PHE A 64 29.58 -2.49 -18.35
CA PHE A 64 28.17 -2.16 -18.41
C PHE A 64 27.89 -1.29 -19.64
N ARG A 65 26.92 -1.72 -20.44
CA ARG A 65 26.49 -1.02 -21.65
C ARG A 65 25.05 -0.56 -21.45
N ASN A 66 24.83 0.74 -21.51
CA ASN A 66 23.48 1.30 -21.65
C ASN A 66 23.31 1.96 -23.01
N GLN A 67 22.15 1.79 -23.62
CA GLN A 67 21.76 2.47 -24.85
C GLN A 67 20.54 3.35 -24.53
N ASP A 68 20.64 4.64 -24.81
CA ASP A 68 19.53 5.56 -24.58
C ASP A 68 18.52 5.57 -25.74
N ASN A 69 17.41 6.29 -25.58
CA ASN A 69 16.35 6.42 -26.58
C ASN A 69 16.82 7.10 -27.89
N PHE A 70 17.95 7.81 -27.85
CA PHE A 70 18.60 8.41 -29.01
C PHE A 70 19.71 7.52 -29.60
N GLN A 71 19.72 6.24 -29.22
CA GLN A 71 20.68 5.22 -29.65
C GLN A 71 22.15 5.50 -29.30
N ARG A 72 22.44 6.45 -28.41
CA ARG A 72 23.81 6.70 -27.96
C ARG A 72 24.19 5.65 -26.93
N ILE A 73 25.44 5.20 -26.99
CA ILE A 73 25.93 4.09 -26.18
C ILE A 73 26.83 4.62 -25.08
N TYR A 74 26.41 4.41 -23.83
CA TYR A 74 27.26 4.61 -22.65
C TYR A 74 27.94 3.29 -22.27
N LYS A 75 29.25 3.33 -22.04
CA LYS A 75 30.05 2.19 -21.54
C LYS A 75 30.72 2.56 -20.22
N GLY A 76 30.33 1.91 -19.13
CA GLY A 76 30.87 2.13 -17.78
C GLY A 76 31.54 0.87 -17.23
N ARG A 77 32.63 1.02 -16.47
CA ARG A 77 33.32 -0.10 -15.79
C ARG A 77 32.96 -0.22 -14.30
N THR A 78 32.26 0.78 -13.76
CA THR A 78 31.84 0.84 -12.36
C THR A 78 30.31 0.82 -12.31
N ALA A 79 29.77 0.02 -11.40
CA ALA A 79 28.33 -0.02 -11.10
C ALA A 79 27.92 1.21 -10.26
N ASP A 80 28.15 2.41 -10.78
CA ASP A 80 27.84 3.65 -10.07
C ASP A 80 26.36 4.02 -10.19
N ASP A 81 25.81 4.63 -9.14
CA ASP A 81 24.44 5.17 -9.18
C ASP A 81 24.33 6.30 -10.21
N ARG A 82 23.43 6.13 -11.18
CA ARG A 82 23.17 7.05 -12.28
C ARG A 82 21.68 7.23 -12.48
N TYR A 83 21.29 8.39 -13.00
CA TYR A 83 19.92 8.67 -13.42
C TYR A 83 19.90 9.05 -14.89
N ILE A 84 18.74 8.90 -15.52
CA ILE A 84 18.51 9.37 -16.89
C ILE A 84 18.15 10.85 -16.79
N ASN A 85 18.99 11.70 -17.36
CA ASN A 85 18.75 13.13 -17.38
C ASN A 85 17.54 13.43 -18.29
N PRO A 86 16.50 14.12 -17.77
CA PRO A 86 15.26 14.34 -18.50
C PRO A 86 15.43 15.24 -19.72
N ASP A 87 16.39 16.18 -19.67
CA ASP A 87 16.56 17.20 -20.71
C ASP A 87 17.26 16.63 -21.94
N ASN A 88 18.22 15.72 -21.74
CA ASN A 88 19.09 15.22 -22.80
C ASN A 88 19.03 13.71 -22.99
N GLY A 89 18.36 12.95 -22.12
CA GLY A 89 18.24 11.50 -22.14
C GLY A 89 19.53 10.71 -21.82
N ARG A 90 20.61 11.38 -21.39
CA ARG A 90 21.89 10.73 -21.07
C ARG A 90 21.92 10.19 -19.65
N LEU A 91 22.78 9.20 -19.40
CA LEU A 91 23.07 8.73 -18.04
C LEU A 91 24.06 9.66 -17.34
N ASP A 92 23.57 10.41 -16.35
CA ASP A 92 24.37 11.27 -15.49
C ASP A 92 24.50 10.66 -14.08
N HIS A 93 25.54 11.05 -13.34
CA HIS A 93 25.76 10.57 -11.97
C HIS A 93 24.61 11.00 -11.05
N LEU A 94 24.12 10.10 -10.21
CA LEU A 94 23.03 10.40 -9.27
C LEU A 94 23.46 11.48 -8.26
N ILE A 95 22.66 12.54 -8.19
CA ILE A 95 22.82 13.63 -7.23
C ILE A 95 21.54 13.76 -6.41
N VAL A 96 21.65 13.51 -5.10
CA VAL A 96 20.50 13.50 -4.20
C VAL A 96 20.51 14.74 -3.32
N GLN A 97 19.35 15.41 -3.22
CA GLN A 97 19.13 16.50 -2.27
C GLN A 97 18.97 15.92 -0.86
N CYS A 98 19.71 16.45 0.11
CA CYS A 98 19.72 15.95 1.48
C CYS A 98 19.67 17.08 2.51
N THR A 99 19.28 16.73 3.73
CA THR A 99 19.29 17.64 4.87
C THR A 99 20.72 17.94 5.30
N ASP A 100 20.93 19.06 5.99
CA ASP A 100 22.29 19.49 6.38
C ASP A 100 23.02 18.49 7.26
N ARG A 101 22.29 17.76 8.11
CA ARG A 101 22.87 16.71 8.96
C ARG A 101 23.48 15.59 8.11
N VAL A 102 22.81 15.23 7.01
CA VAL A 102 23.28 14.19 6.08
C VAL A 102 24.39 14.73 5.17
N TYR A 103 24.32 16.01 4.77
CA TYR A 103 25.37 16.66 3.97
C TYR A 103 26.68 16.84 4.75
N SER A 104 26.61 17.25 6.02
CA SER A 104 27.78 17.43 6.90
C SER A 104 28.26 16.14 7.55
N GLY A 105 27.44 15.09 7.55
CA GLY A 105 27.74 13.80 8.15
C GLY A 105 28.78 12.96 7.39
N ARG A 106 29.01 11.74 7.89
CA ARG A 106 29.98 10.79 7.31
C ARG A 106 29.61 10.46 5.85
N ARG A 107 30.63 10.39 4.99
CA ARG A 107 30.48 10.03 3.58
C ARG A 107 30.30 8.51 3.44
N ASN A 108 29.06 8.04 3.58
CA ASN A 108 28.71 6.61 3.49
C ASN A 108 27.80 6.28 2.30
N SER A 109 27.55 7.22 1.38
CA SER A 109 26.78 6.95 0.15
C SER A 109 27.68 6.72 -1.06
N THR A 110 27.13 5.94 -1.98
CA THR A 110 27.58 5.68 -3.35
C THR A 110 27.25 6.82 -4.33
N TYR A 111 26.20 7.60 -4.03
CA TYR A 111 25.78 8.77 -4.82
C TYR A 111 26.31 10.10 -4.27
N LYS A 112 26.32 11.13 -5.13
CA LYS A 112 26.70 12.50 -4.78
C LYS A 112 25.58 13.18 -3.99
N ARG A 113 25.94 14.02 -3.01
CA ARG A 113 24.97 14.75 -2.19
C ARG A 113 24.99 16.24 -2.49
N THR A 114 23.83 16.86 -2.59
CA THR A 114 23.67 18.31 -2.54
C THR A 114 22.73 18.66 -1.39
N PHE A 115 22.87 19.86 -0.82
CA PHE A 115 21.91 20.36 0.16
C PHE A 115 20.63 20.84 -0.55
N ILE A 116 19.53 20.89 0.20
CA ILE A 116 18.23 21.41 -0.27
C ILE A 116 18.35 22.94 -0.46
N ARG A 117 18.03 23.41 -1.67
CA ARG A 117 18.23 24.83 -2.08
C ARG A 117 16.94 25.61 -2.27
N ASN A 118 15.89 24.90 -2.71
CA ASN A 118 14.63 25.49 -3.15
C ASN A 118 13.44 24.91 -2.40
N VAL A 119 13.37 25.20 -1.09
CA VAL A 119 12.19 24.86 -0.29
C VAL A 119 10.96 25.69 -0.71
N SER A 120 11.18 26.86 -1.33
CA SER A 120 10.10 27.74 -1.77
C SER A 120 10.52 28.79 -2.82
N PRO A 121 9.56 29.36 -3.59
CA PRO A 121 9.77 30.51 -4.47
C PRO A 121 10.35 31.73 -3.75
N LYS A 122 11.06 32.61 -4.47
CA LYS A 122 11.71 33.80 -3.88
C LYS A 122 10.71 34.73 -3.19
N THR A 123 9.52 34.92 -3.76
CA THR A 123 8.41 35.68 -3.18
C THR A 123 8.01 35.15 -1.80
N LEU A 124 7.82 33.84 -1.68
CA LEU A 124 7.46 33.18 -0.43
C LEU A 124 8.60 33.25 0.61
N ARG A 125 9.87 33.25 0.18
CA ARG A 125 11.00 33.44 1.11
C ARG A 125 11.03 34.85 1.68
N VAL A 126 10.78 35.86 0.86
CA VAL A 126 10.70 37.25 1.32
C VAL A 126 9.51 37.42 2.26
N ALA A 127 8.35 36.85 1.94
CA ALA A 127 7.17 36.87 2.81
C ALA A 127 7.41 36.18 4.17
N ASN A 128 8.17 35.09 4.19
CA ASN A 128 8.49 34.36 5.43
C ASN A 128 9.69 34.93 6.20
N TRP A 129 10.42 35.91 5.64
CA TRP A 129 11.60 36.48 6.30
C TRP A 129 11.32 37.17 7.65
N PRO A 130 10.21 37.90 7.87
CA PRO A 130 9.90 38.51 9.18
C PRO A 130 9.63 37.45 10.23
N MET A 131 9.05 36.33 9.80
CA MET A 131 8.66 35.20 10.63
C MET A 131 9.82 34.24 10.92
N SER A 132 10.99 34.42 10.29
CA SER A 132 12.15 33.52 10.42
C SER A 132 12.72 33.42 11.84
N HIS A 133 12.44 34.39 12.71
CA HIS A 133 12.93 34.45 14.10
C HIS A 133 11.85 34.10 15.13
N LEU A 134 10.65 33.70 14.67
CA LEU A 134 9.57 33.24 15.53
C LEU A 134 9.56 31.70 15.56
N ASP A 135 9.59 31.16 16.77
CA ASP A 135 9.34 29.75 17.01
C ASP A 135 7.81 29.56 17.08
N TYR A 136 7.23 28.94 16.06
CA TYR A 136 5.81 28.56 16.03
C TYR A 136 5.49 27.32 16.90
N GLY A 137 6.48 26.84 17.65
CA GLY A 137 6.31 25.72 18.57
C GLY A 137 5.78 26.17 19.94
N PRO A 138 5.52 25.24 20.87
CA PRO A 138 5.01 25.55 22.21
C PRO A 138 6.03 26.27 23.12
N ARG A 139 7.19 26.67 22.58
CA ARG A 139 8.21 27.42 23.32
C ARG A 139 7.82 28.89 23.33
N LYS A 140 7.88 29.52 24.51
CA LYS A 140 7.70 30.97 24.63
C LYS A 140 8.74 31.67 23.75
N ASN A 141 8.27 32.40 22.75
CA ASN A 141 9.10 33.22 21.89
C ASN A 141 9.85 34.25 22.74
N LYS A 142 11.15 34.42 22.48
CA LYS A 142 11.94 35.46 23.13
C LYS A 142 11.40 36.84 22.72
N PRO A 143 11.36 37.85 23.60
CA PRO A 143 10.89 39.20 23.26
C PRO A 143 11.70 39.81 22.09
N LEU A 144 12.97 39.44 21.99
CA LEU A 144 13.85 39.81 20.86
C LEU A 144 13.32 39.32 19.50
N GLY A 145 12.65 38.16 19.44
CA GLY A 145 12.07 37.61 18.22
C GLY A 145 10.90 38.46 17.70
N TYR A 146 10.04 38.93 18.60
CA TYR A 146 8.95 39.86 18.26
C TYR A 146 9.48 41.22 17.84
N PHE A 147 10.49 41.75 18.52
CA PHE A 147 11.13 43.00 18.12
C PHE A 147 11.72 42.92 16.70
N LEU A 148 12.46 41.84 16.40
CA LEU A 148 13.01 41.61 15.05
C LEU A 148 11.92 41.41 13.99
N MET A 149 10.79 40.80 14.34
CA MET A 149 9.64 40.70 13.45
C MET A 149 9.10 42.09 13.09
N VAL A 150 8.86 42.96 14.08
CA VAL A 150 8.34 44.32 13.88
C VAL A 150 9.28 45.15 13.01
N VAL A 151 10.60 45.04 13.22
CA VAL A 151 11.60 45.76 12.42
C VAL A 151 11.67 45.24 10.98
N LYS A 152 11.58 43.91 10.78
CA LYS A 152 11.68 43.30 9.44
C LYS A 152 10.41 43.44 8.61
N TRP A 153 9.26 43.57 9.26
CA TRP A 153 7.95 43.67 8.60
C TRP A 153 7.86 44.78 7.55
N PRO A 154 8.15 46.08 7.86
CA PRO A 154 8.07 47.14 6.85
C PRO A 154 9.07 46.93 5.70
N LEU A 155 10.27 46.42 6.00
CA LEU A 155 11.28 46.10 4.98
C LEU A 155 10.80 45.01 4.02
N THR A 156 10.06 44.01 4.52
CA THR A 156 9.46 42.99 3.64
C THR A 156 8.30 43.50 2.82
N CYS A 157 7.47 44.37 3.37
CA CYS A 157 6.37 44.95 2.61
C CYS A 157 6.92 45.76 1.42
N ILE A 158 7.97 46.54 1.63
CA ILE A 158 8.66 47.28 0.56
C ILE A 158 9.28 46.32 -0.46
N ALA A 159 10.00 45.29 0.00
CA ALA A 159 10.60 44.31 -0.90
C ALA A 159 9.57 43.52 -1.72
N LEU A 160 8.45 43.11 -1.12
CA LEU A 160 7.35 42.44 -1.82
C LEU A 160 6.68 43.37 -2.83
N TYR A 161 6.47 44.64 -2.48
CA TYR A 161 5.92 45.62 -3.40
C TYR A 161 6.77 45.77 -4.67
N ILE A 162 8.10 45.85 -4.51
CA ILE A 162 9.05 45.90 -5.64
C ILE A 162 9.03 44.61 -6.45
N ILE A 163 9.01 43.44 -5.79
CA ILE A 163 9.01 42.12 -6.48
C ILE A 163 7.71 41.90 -7.26
N ILE A 164 6.56 42.33 -6.74
CA ILE A 164 5.26 42.22 -7.41
C ILE A 164 5.20 43.17 -8.62
N GLY A 165 5.82 44.35 -8.53
CA GLY A 165 5.87 45.32 -9.63
C GLY A 165 6.81 44.94 -10.78
N LEU A 166 7.69 43.95 -10.61
CA LEU A 166 8.60 43.47 -11.65
C LEU A 166 7.96 42.30 -12.44
N PRO A 167 7.59 42.49 -13.72
CA PRO A 167 7.05 41.41 -14.54
C PRO A 167 8.08 40.28 -14.69
N GLY A 168 7.66 39.05 -14.42
CA GLY A 168 8.49 37.84 -14.49
C GLY A 168 9.12 37.37 -13.17
N VAL A 169 9.04 38.16 -12.08
CA VAL A 169 9.56 37.77 -10.74
C VAL A 169 8.44 37.44 -9.76
N ALA A 170 7.28 38.09 -9.91
CA ALA A 170 6.03 37.61 -9.32
C ALA A 170 5.77 36.19 -9.84
N SER A 171 5.23 35.32 -8.98
CA SER A 171 4.94 33.92 -9.30
C SER A 171 3.78 33.77 -10.30
N THR A 172 3.89 34.40 -11.46
CA THR A 172 3.21 33.95 -12.66
C THR A 172 3.83 32.62 -12.99
N GLY A 173 3.17 31.53 -12.61
CA GLY A 173 3.57 30.20 -13.07
C GLY A 173 3.67 30.25 -14.59
N ASP A 174 4.69 29.59 -15.16
CA ASP A 174 4.76 29.45 -16.60
C ASP A 174 3.46 28.80 -17.07
N VAL A 175 2.76 29.47 -18.00
CA VAL A 175 1.54 28.93 -18.60
C VAL A 175 1.97 27.84 -19.56
N ILE A 176 2.13 26.63 -19.03
CA ILE A 176 2.33 25.43 -19.80
C ILE A 176 0.95 24.97 -20.30
N ASN A 177 0.86 24.56 -21.56
CA ASN A 177 -0.35 24.01 -22.17
C ASN A 177 -1.58 24.97 -22.15
N ASP A 178 -1.39 26.26 -22.47
CA ASP A 178 -2.44 27.29 -22.49
C ASP A 178 -3.27 27.39 -21.19
N GLY A 179 -2.69 26.99 -20.05
CA GLY A 179 -3.37 26.97 -18.75
C GLY A 179 -4.27 25.73 -18.54
N GLY A 180 -4.28 24.82 -19.50
CA GLY A 180 -4.78 23.47 -19.33
C GLY A 180 -3.83 22.65 -18.46
N PHE A 181 -4.39 21.80 -17.60
CA PHE A 181 -3.57 20.78 -16.93
C PHE A 181 -2.90 19.90 -17.98
N ASP A 182 -1.62 19.57 -17.77
CA ASP A 182 -0.97 18.56 -18.57
C ASP A 182 -1.77 17.25 -18.48
N ALA A 183 -1.91 16.54 -19.59
CA ALA A 183 -2.70 15.31 -19.62
C ALA A 183 -2.01 14.25 -18.76
N PHE A 184 -2.40 14.15 -17.49
CA PHE A 184 -1.99 13.05 -16.63
C PHE A 184 -2.54 11.75 -17.21
N VAL A 185 -1.66 10.86 -17.65
CA VAL A 185 -1.99 9.58 -18.31
C VAL A 185 -2.71 8.59 -17.36
N TYR A 186 -2.96 8.96 -16.10
CA TYR A 186 -3.74 8.16 -15.16
C TYR A 186 -5.17 8.68 -15.06
N ARG A 187 -6.07 8.09 -15.85
CA ARG A 187 -7.52 8.17 -15.60
C ARG A 187 -7.86 7.30 -14.39
N TYR A 188 -7.57 7.79 -13.18
CA TYR A 188 -7.98 7.14 -11.94
C TYR A 188 -9.41 7.58 -11.62
N TRP A 189 -10.37 6.67 -11.84
CA TRP A 189 -11.79 6.86 -11.52
C TRP A 189 -12.13 6.58 -10.05
N GLY A 190 -11.12 6.34 -9.21
CA GLY A 190 -11.32 6.08 -7.79
C GLY A 190 -11.33 7.37 -6.97
N ILE A 191 -11.84 7.26 -5.75
CA ILE A 191 -11.77 8.33 -4.76
C ILE A 191 -10.31 8.43 -4.25
N CYS A 192 -9.84 9.65 -3.98
CA CYS A 192 -8.52 9.91 -3.40
C CYS A 192 -8.27 9.01 -2.18
N LYS A 193 -7.15 8.28 -2.17
CA LYS A 193 -6.76 7.35 -1.10
C LYS A 193 -6.67 8.01 0.29
N ILE A 194 -6.55 9.35 0.30
CA ILE A 194 -6.61 10.19 1.48
C ILE A 194 -7.50 11.37 1.09
N THR A 195 -8.69 11.47 1.67
CA THR A 195 -9.60 12.60 1.41
C THR A 195 -9.36 13.79 2.34
N ARG A 196 -8.58 13.60 3.43
CA ARG A 196 -8.24 14.65 4.39
C ARG A 196 -6.85 14.49 4.98
N ASN A 197 -6.15 15.61 5.13
CA ASN A 197 -4.86 15.64 5.79
C ASN A 197 -5.04 15.34 7.30
N ALA A 198 -4.12 14.62 7.94
CA ALA A 198 -4.23 14.30 9.38
C ALA A 198 -4.28 15.55 10.27
N VAL A 199 -3.77 16.68 9.77
CA VAL A 199 -3.80 18.00 10.43
C VAL A 199 -5.17 18.69 10.30
N GLU A 200 -5.99 18.29 9.32
CA GLU A 200 -7.33 18.84 9.06
C GLU A 200 -8.44 18.07 9.79
N THR A 201 -8.16 16.83 10.23
CA THR A 201 -9.06 16.06 11.06
C THR A 201 -9.01 16.62 12.48
N ASN A 202 -10.03 17.41 12.85
CA ASN A 202 -10.14 18.04 14.15
C ASN A 202 -10.06 16.99 15.27
N ASN A 203 -9.18 17.19 16.27
CA ASN A 203 -8.90 16.24 17.36
C ASN A 203 -10.14 15.73 18.12
N LYS A 204 -11.28 16.41 18.01
CA LYS A 204 -12.56 15.99 18.60
C LYS A 204 -13.10 14.68 18.02
N THR A 205 -12.87 14.40 16.74
CA THR A 205 -13.35 13.16 16.10
C THR A 205 -12.49 11.94 16.47
N LEU A 206 -11.23 12.17 16.88
CA LEU A 206 -10.39 11.11 17.46
C LEU A 206 -10.92 10.71 18.84
N THR A 207 -11.46 11.65 19.62
CA THR A 207 -11.98 11.35 20.97
C THR A 207 -13.25 10.51 20.95
N GLU A 208 -14.07 10.60 19.90
CA GLU A 208 -15.25 9.76 19.71
C GLU A 208 -14.90 8.35 19.20
N ILE A 209 -13.77 8.20 18.48
CA ILE A 209 -13.26 6.89 18.04
C ILE A 209 -12.53 6.17 19.19
N SER A 210 -11.92 6.92 20.12
CA SER A 210 -11.22 6.36 21.29
C SER A 210 -12.13 5.86 22.42
N GLN A 211 -13.46 5.91 22.29
CA GLN A 211 -14.39 5.38 23.30
C GLN A 211 -14.88 3.96 23.03
N SER A 212 -14.51 3.37 21.88
CA SER A 212 -14.73 1.95 21.62
C SER A 212 -13.39 1.23 21.58
N GLU A 213 -13.15 0.46 22.65
CA GLU A 213 -12.18 -0.63 22.81
C GLU A 213 -10.79 -0.23 23.33
N ASP A 214 -10.57 -0.65 24.58
CA ASP A 214 -9.31 -0.70 25.30
C ASP A 214 -8.26 -1.51 24.53
N ASP A 215 -7.36 -0.85 23.79
CA ASP A 215 -6.11 -1.48 23.34
C ASP A 215 -5.03 -0.41 23.06
N GLU A 216 -4.25 -0.10 24.08
CA GLU A 216 -3.38 1.09 24.18
C GLU A 216 -1.98 0.93 23.53
N THR A 217 -1.83 0.07 22.51
CA THR A 217 -0.50 -0.22 21.91
C THR A 217 -0.37 -0.12 20.39
N ASP A 218 -1.30 0.50 19.66
CA ASP A 218 -1.26 0.45 18.19
C ASP A 218 -1.32 1.81 17.49
N GLU A 219 -0.31 2.66 17.72
CA GLU A 219 -0.05 3.89 16.92
C GLU A 219 0.26 3.59 15.44
N THR A 220 0.33 2.32 15.04
CA THR A 220 0.46 1.85 13.64
C THR A 220 -0.86 1.57 12.93
N LYS A 221 -2.00 1.55 13.64
CA LYS A 221 -3.33 1.52 13.02
C LYS A 221 -3.75 2.92 12.56
N MET A 222 -3.01 3.44 11.58
CA MET A 222 -3.59 4.40 10.63
C MET A 222 -4.91 3.78 10.15
N PRO A 223 -6.05 4.51 10.09
CA PRO A 223 -7.32 3.91 9.68
C PRO A 223 -7.14 3.40 8.26
N ASN A 224 -6.89 2.09 8.14
CA ASN A 224 -6.84 1.40 6.87
C ASN A 224 -8.23 1.59 6.28
N ASN A 225 -8.31 2.54 5.36
CA ASN A 225 -9.23 2.71 4.25
C ASN A 225 -10.58 2.01 4.44
N ARG A 226 -11.67 2.78 4.40
CA ARG A 226 -13.04 2.31 4.15
C ARG A 226 -13.01 1.12 3.18
N ILE A 227 -13.13 -0.10 3.72
CA ILE A 227 -13.15 -1.32 2.92
C ILE A 227 -14.40 -1.23 2.05
N LEU A 228 -14.22 -1.27 0.74
CA LEU A 228 -15.35 -1.26 -0.18
C LEU A 228 -16.12 -2.56 -0.03
N GLU A 229 -17.41 -2.45 0.30
CA GLU A 229 -18.29 -3.60 0.44
C GLU A 229 -18.46 -4.32 -0.91
N PRO A 230 -18.59 -5.66 -0.89
CA PRO A 230 -18.93 -6.43 -2.08
C PRO A 230 -20.29 -5.98 -2.63
N ARG A 231 -20.46 -5.99 -3.95
CA ARG A 231 -21.75 -5.66 -4.58
C ARG A 231 -22.76 -6.78 -4.41
N LYS A 232 -22.31 -8.03 -4.54
CA LYS A 232 -23.13 -9.24 -4.43
C LYS A 232 -22.52 -10.21 -3.44
N LEU A 233 -23.37 -10.91 -2.71
CA LEU A 233 -23.02 -12.03 -1.84
C LEU A 233 -23.99 -13.19 -2.12
N CYS A 234 -23.52 -14.42 -1.92
CA CYS A 234 -24.35 -15.61 -1.94
C CYS A 234 -24.89 -15.86 -0.52
N PHE A 235 -26.19 -15.75 -0.34
CA PHE A 235 -26.85 -15.96 0.95
C PHE A 235 -27.40 -17.39 1.05
N LEU A 236 -27.19 -18.02 2.20
CA LEU A 236 -27.67 -19.35 2.51
C LEU A 236 -29.09 -19.28 3.08
N THR A 237 -30.03 -19.98 2.46
CA THR A 237 -31.40 -20.08 2.95
C THR A 237 -31.49 -21.11 4.07
N GLY A 238 -31.65 -20.65 5.32
CA GLY A 238 -32.03 -21.46 6.48
C GLY A 238 -30.89 -22.18 7.21
N ARG A 239 -30.75 -21.90 8.52
CA ARG A 239 -29.83 -22.56 9.48
C ARG A 239 -30.24 -23.99 9.87
N THR A 240 -31.36 -24.49 9.33
CA THR A 240 -32.05 -25.71 9.76
C THR A 240 -32.58 -26.53 8.59
N ALA A 241 -31.73 -26.87 7.62
CA ALA A 241 -32.00 -28.04 6.80
C ALA A 241 -31.35 -29.23 7.53
N PRO A 242 -32.13 -30.15 8.12
CA PRO A 242 -31.55 -31.37 8.67
C PRO A 242 -30.87 -32.13 7.54
N LEU A 243 -29.74 -32.74 7.83
CA LEU A 243 -29.19 -33.86 7.06
C LEU A 243 -30.32 -34.88 6.86
N LEU A 244 -30.98 -34.85 5.70
CA LEU A 244 -32.09 -35.75 5.38
C LEU A 244 -31.77 -36.55 4.12
N ASP A 245 -31.81 -37.85 4.34
CA ASP A 245 -31.78 -39.01 3.44
C ASP A 245 -30.61 -39.17 2.44
N PRO A 246 -29.84 -40.27 2.54
CA PRO A 246 -28.73 -40.59 1.63
C PRO A 246 -29.15 -40.90 0.18
N ASP A 247 -30.45 -41.08 -0.08
CA ASP A 247 -30.93 -41.60 -1.36
C ASP A 247 -31.55 -40.53 -2.29
N ASN A 248 -31.72 -39.26 -1.86
CA ASN A 248 -32.17 -38.20 -2.76
C ASN A 248 -31.86 -36.77 -2.24
N PRO A 249 -30.66 -36.22 -2.48
CA PRO A 249 -30.35 -34.85 -2.08
C PRO A 249 -31.12 -33.87 -2.98
N GLY A 250 -32.02 -33.09 -2.39
CA GLY A 250 -32.61 -31.91 -3.03
C GLY A 250 -31.52 -30.89 -3.36
N LEU A 251 -30.92 -31.03 -4.54
CA LEU A 251 -29.70 -30.37 -5.02
C LEU A 251 -29.78 -28.83 -5.08
N GLU A 252 -30.98 -28.26 -4.97
CA GLU A 252 -31.23 -26.81 -5.05
C GLU A 252 -31.24 -26.11 -3.67
N ALA A 253 -31.38 -26.86 -2.57
CA ALA A 253 -31.38 -26.32 -1.21
C ALA A 253 -29.97 -26.06 -0.64
N GLU A 254 -28.91 -26.47 -1.35
CA GLU A 254 -27.53 -26.33 -0.92
C GLU A 254 -26.78 -25.15 -1.54
N MET A 255 -27.30 -24.53 -2.61
CA MET A 255 -26.65 -23.38 -3.24
C MET A 255 -27.07 -22.06 -2.59
N GLY A 256 -26.11 -21.15 -2.41
CA GLY A 256 -26.40 -19.81 -1.93
C GLY A 256 -26.97 -18.93 -3.04
N LEU A 257 -28.03 -18.18 -2.75
CA LEU A 257 -28.66 -17.29 -3.72
C LEU A 257 -27.84 -16.00 -3.86
N PRO A 258 -27.34 -15.65 -5.06
CA PRO A 258 -26.61 -14.41 -5.26
C PRO A 258 -27.56 -13.22 -5.21
N MET A 259 -27.41 -12.38 -4.19
CA MET A 259 -28.22 -11.17 -3.97
C MET A 259 -27.32 -9.94 -3.90
N LEU A 260 -27.83 -8.78 -4.33
CA LEU A 260 -27.13 -7.51 -4.14
C LEU A 260 -27.11 -7.16 -2.64
N VAL A 261 -25.94 -6.75 -2.14
CA VAL A 261 -25.78 -6.35 -0.73
C VAL A 261 -26.67 -5.15 -0.39
N SER A 262 -26.90 -4.26 -1.35
CA SER A 262 -27.83 -3.14 -1.19
C SER A 262 -29.28 -3.59 -1.00
N GLU A 263 -29.71 -4.64 -1.70
CA GLU A 263 -31.06 -5.19 -1.58
C GLU A 263 -31.21 -5.92 -0.24
N TRP A 264 -30.22 -6.72 0.13
CA TRP A 264 -30.21 -7.40 1.42
C TRP A 264 -30.23 -6.41 2.60
N LYS A 265 -29.47 -5.31 2.50
CA LYS A 265 -29.47 -4.24 3.52
C LYS A 265 -30.81 -3.53 3.62
N ALA A 266 -31.51 -3.32 2.50
CA ALA A 266 -32.85 -2.75 2.50
C ALA A 266 -33.87 -3.69 3.16
N GLN A 267 -33.68 -5.00 3.02
CA GLN A 267 -34.56 -6.01 3.63
C GLN A 267 -34.28 -6.22 5.13
N ASN A 268 -33.01 -6.10 5.57
CA ASN A 268 -32.57 -6.41 6.94
C ASN A 268 -32.05 -5.19 7.71
N GLN A 269 -32.59 -4.01 7.41
CA GLN A 269 -32.10 -2.73 7.94
C GLN A 269 -32.10 -2.68 9.47
N ASP A 270 -33.04 -3.36 10.11
CA ASP A 270 -33.24 -3.37 11.57
C ASP A 270 -32.25 -4.29 12.33
N ILE A 271 -31.66 -5.28 11.66
CA ILE A 271 -30.85 -6.33 12.32
C ILE A 271 -29.36 -5.96 12.39
N HIS A 272 -28.84 -5.30 11.34
CA HIS A 272 -27.40 -5.08 11.19
C HIS A 272 -26.95 -3.61 11.24
N ASN A 273 -27.82 -2.68 11.67
CA ASN A 273 -27.52 -1.23 11.73
C ASN A 273 -26.92 -0.69 10.40
N GLY A 274 -27.38 -1.20 9.26
CA GLY A 274 -26.88 -0.84 7.93
C GLY A 274 -25.47 -1.34 7.57
N LYS A 275 -24.83 -2.17 8.41
CA LYS A 275 -23.53 -2.81 8.11
C LYS A 275 -23.68 -3.96 7.11
N CYS A 276 -22.61 -4.24 6.37
CA CYS A 276 -22.51 -5.43 5.52
C CYS A 276 -22.50 -6.69 6.41
N PRO A 277 -23.18 -7.79 6.02
CA PRO A 277 -23.11 -9.04 6.78
C PRO A 277 -21.71 -9.63 6.73
N ASP A 278 -21.30 -10.34 7.77
CA ASP A 278 -20.05 -11.10 7.76
C ASP A 278 -20.13 -12.25 6.75
N TYR A 279 -19.07 -12.44 5.97
CA TYR A 279 -19.03 -13.46 4.91
C TYR A 279 -17.69 -14.18 4.83
N VAL A 280 -17.71 -15.39 4.28
CA VAL A 280 -16.49 -16.16 3.93
C VAL A 280 -16.06 -15.84 2.50
N PHE A 281 -14.77 -15.59 2.28
CA PHE A 281 -14.21 -15.49 0.94
C PHE A 281 -13.80 -16.88 0.43
N ILE A 282 -14.33 -17.26 -0.73
CA ILE A 282 -14.07 -18.56 -1.34
C ILE A 282 -13.04 -18.42 -2.47
N ALA A 283 -11.84 -18.94 -2.23
CA ALA A 283 -10.78 -19.02 -3.24
C ALA A 283 -10.82 -20.38 -3.94
N TYR A 284 -10.78 -20.38 -5.26
CA TYR A 284 -10.74 -21.60 -6.08
C TYR A 284 -9.99 -21.33 -7.39
N THR A 285 -9.78 -22.38 -8.20
CA THR A 285 -9.19 -22.25 -9.54
C THR A 285 -10.10 -22.85 -10.61
N THR A 286 -10.16 -22.16 -11.75
CA THR A 286 -10.92 -22.59 -12.94
C THR A 286 -10.36 -23.87 -13.55
N GLU A 287 -9.08 -24.18 -13.31
CA GLU A 287 -8.45 -25.43 -13.73
C GLU A 287 -8.97 -26.64 -12.92
N HIS A 288 -9.46 -26.44 -11.70
CA HIS A 288 -10.11 -27.47 -10.88
C HIS A 288 -11.62 -27.49 -11.09
N PHE A 289 -12.22 -26.33 -11.38
CA PHE A 289 -13.65 -26.16 -11.56
C PHE A 289 -13.93 -25.40 -12.84
N ASN A 290 -14.19 -26.15 -13.93
CA ASN A 290 -14.49 -25.55 -15.22
C ASN A 290 -15.84 -24.82 -15.18
N HIS A 291 -15.86 -23.53 -15.52
CA HIS A 291 -17.09 -22.72 -15.55
C HIS A 291 -18.06 -23.13 -16.66
N SER A 292 -17.61 -23.87 -17.67
CA SER A 292 -18.50 -24.43 -18.70
C SER A 292 -19.30 -25.62 -18.19
N ASP A 293 -18.81 -26.31 -17.16
CA ASP A 293 -19.51 -27.43 -16.55
C ASP A 293 -20.40 -26.96 -15.39
N THR A 294 -21.72 -27.07 -15.59
CA THR A 294 -22.71 -26.71 -14.58
C THR A 294 -22.59 -27.59 -13.35
N HIS A 295 -22.20 -28.87 -13.50
CA HIS A 295 -22.03 -29.78 -12.39
C HIS A 295 -20.83 -29.38 -11.51
N ALA A 296 -19.68 -29.05 -12.11
CA ALA A 296 -18.52 -28.54 -11.37
C ALA A 296 -18.84 -27.27 -10.58
N ILE A 297 -19.59 -26.33 -11.16
CA ILE A 297 -20.04 -25.11 -10.47
C ILE A 297 -20.96 -25.45 -9.29
N ARG A 298 -21.91 -26.38 -9.46
CA ARG A 298 -22.80 -26.82 -8.38
C ARG A 298 -22.04 -27.42 -7.21
N VAL A 299 -21.09 -28.32 -7.49
CA VAL A 299 -20.23 -28.91 -6.45
C VAL A 299 -19.41 -27.84 -5.72
N LEU A 300 -18.89 -26.86 -6.45
CA LEU A 300 -18.16 -25.73 -5.87
C LEU A 300 -19.05 -24.90 -4.92
N HIS A 301 -20.29 -24.63 -5.31
CA HIS A 301 -21.27 -23.94 -4.46
C HIS A 301 -21.68 -24.75 -3.23
N ALA A 302 -21.84 -26.07 -3.35
CA ALA A 302 -22.16 -26.95 -2.22
C ALA A 302 -21.02 -26.96 -1.18
N LEU A 303 -19.76 -27.05 -1.64
CA LEU A 303 -18.59 -26.97 -0.76
C LEU A 303 -18.45 -25.59 -0.12
N ALA A 304 -18.70 -24.51 -0.87
CA ALA A 304 -18.69 -23.14 -0.34
C ALA A 304 -19.78 -22.94 0.72
N ALA A 305 -20.98 -23.45 0.48
CA ALA A 305 -22.08 -23.41 1.45
C ALA A 305 -21.72 -24.18 2.72
N ARG A 306 -21.14 -25.37 2.59
CA ARG A 306 -20.67 -26.17 3.73
C ARG A 306 -19.60 -25.44 4.54
N ALA A 307 -18.57 -24.90 3.90
CA ALA A 307 -17.52 -24.11 4.54
C ALA A 307 -18.10 -22.92 5.33
N THR A 308 -19.09 -22.25 4.75
CA THR A 308 -19.75 -21.09 5.37
C THR A 308 -20.59 -21.49 6.58
N ARG A 309 -21.33 -22.61 6.49
CA ARG A 309 -22.11 -23.16 7.60
C ARG A 309 -21.26 -23.60 8.78
N GLU A 310 -20.09 -24.18 8.54
CA GLU A 310 -19.16 -24.58 9.61
C GLU A 310 -18.60 -23.38 10.38
N VAL A 311 -18.41 -22.24 9.73
CA VAL A 311 -18.02 -20.98 10.39
C VAL A 311 -19.22 -20.34 11.10
N GLY A 312 -20.46 -20.78 10.81
CA GLY A 312 -21.69 -20.28 11.41
C GLY A 312 -22.23 -19.00 10.76
N LEU A 313 -21.75 -18.67 9.55
CA LEU A 313 -22.14 -17.49 8.78
C LEU A 313 -23.27 -17.81 7.78
N GLU A 314 -23.95 -16.76 7.33
CA GLU A 314 -25.09 -16.86 6.40
C GLU A 314 -24.73 -16.49 4.96
N ALA A 315 -23.56 -15.91 4.74
CA ALA A 315 -23.15 -15.38 3.45
C ALA A 315 -21.72 -15.79 3.08
N TYR A 316 -21.48 -15.94 1.78
CA TYR A 316 -20.15 -16.09 1.23
C TYR A 316 -19.99 -15.34 -0.09
N TRP A 317 -18.73 -15.06 -0.43
CA TRP A 317 -18.36 -14.45 -1.68
C TRP A 317 -17.59 -15.44 -2.55
N ILE A 318 -18.02 -15.61 -3.80
CA ILE A 318 -17.36 -16.48 -4.78
C ILE A 318 -17.30 -15.81 -6.15
N GLY A 319 -16.14 -15.87 -6.81
CA GLY A 319 -15.89 -15.16 -8.07
C GLY A 319 -16.88 -15.50 -9.20
N VAL A 320 -17.29 -16.78 -9.35
CA VAL A 320 -18.18 -17.22 -10.45
C VAL A 320 -19.58 -16.60 -10.39
N SER A 321 -20.11 -16.35 -9.19
CA SER A 321 -21.51 -15.93 -9.00
C SER A 321 -21.64 -14.50 -8.47
N CYS A 322 -20.64 -14.00 -7.74
CA CYS A 322 -20.66 -12.66 -7.17
C CYS A 322 -20.07 -11.59 -8.09
N MET A 323 -19.30 -11.96 -9.12
CA MET A 323 -18.80 -11.01 -10.13
C MET A 323 -19.72 -10.96 -11.35
N GLN A 324 -19.91 -9.77 -11.93
CA GLN A 324 -20.61 -9.64 -13.20
C GLN A 324 -19.76 -10.18 -14.36
N THR A 325 -20.40 -10.91 -15.28
CA THR A 325 -19.75 -11.36 -16.52
C THR A 325 -19.62 -10.18 -17.49
N LYS A 326 -18.55 -10.16 -18.30
CA LYS A 326 -18.33 -9.13 -19.35
C LYS A 326 -19.54 -8.95 -20.28
N THR A 327 -20.30 -10.01 -20.50
CA THR A 327 -21.54 -10.03 -21.32
C THR A 327 -22.68 -9.23 -20.68
N GLN A 328 -22.74 -9.15 -19.35
CA GLN A 328 -23.83 -8.45 -18.63
C GLN A 328 -23.53 -6.95 -18.48
N SER A 329 -22.31 -6.59 -18.11
CA SER A 329 -21.86 -5.20 -18.04
C SER A 329 -20.35 -5.11 -18.01
N LEU A 330 -19.75 -4.40 -18.98
CA LEU A 330 -18.31 -4.18 -19.03
C LEU A 330 -17.83 -3.34 -17.84
N GLN A 331 -18.58 -2.28 -17.50
CA GLN A 331 -18.23 -1.36 -16.42
C GLN A 331 -18.35 -2.04 -15.06
N GLY A 332 -19.44 -2.78 -14.82
CA GLY A 332 -19.64 -3.44 -13.54
C GLY A 332 -18.66 -4.61 -13.31
N HIS A 333 -18.24 -5.32 -14.36
CA HIS A 333 -17.16 -6.31 -14.26
C HIS A 333 -15.83 -5.67 -13.87
N GLN A 334 -15.48 -4.52 -14.47
CA GLN A 334 -14.26 -3.79 -14.13
C GLN A 334 -14.28 -3.35 -12.67
N GLU A 335 -15.40 -2.81 -12.20
CA GLU A 335 -15.55 -2.40 -10.80
C GLU A 335 -15.39 -3.57 -9.82
N ASP A 336 -15.97 -4.74 -10.13
CA ASP A 336 -15.83 -5.94 -9.28
C ASP A 336 -14.36 -6.40 -9.22
N VAL A 337 -13.64 -6.37 -10.35
CA VAL A 337 -12.21 -6.70 -10.41
C VAL A 337 -11.37 -5.76 -9.56
N PHE A 338 -11.64 -4.45 -9.60
CA PHE A 338 -10.88 -3.47 -8.80
C PHE A 338 -11.18 -3.55 -7.30
N ARG A 339 -12.37 -4.05 -6.92
CA ARG A 339 -12.79 -4.17 -5.51
C ARG A 339 -12.35 -5.47 -4.85
N ILE A 340 -11.91 -6.49 -5.60
CA ILE A 340 -11.64 -7.82 -5.05
C ILE A 340 -10.66 -7.80 -3.87
N SER A 341 -9.64 -6.94 -3.90
CA SER A 341 -8.69 -6.81 -2.79
C SER A 341 -9.36 -6.31 -1.51
N ASP A 342 -10.36 -5.43 -1.62
CA ASP A 342 -11.11 -4.94 -0.46
C ASP A 342 -12.13 -5.98 0.00
N VAL A 343 -12.73 -6.74 -0.92
CA VAL A 343 -13.60 -7.89 -0.58
C VAL A 343 -12.82 -8.95 0.21
N VAL A 344 -11.58 -9.25 -0.17
CA VAL A 344 -10.74 -10.20 0.60
C VAL A 344 -10.42 -9.65 1.99
N ARG A 345 -10.05 -8.36 2.11
CA ARG A 345 -9.75 -7.72 3.40
C ARG A 345 -10.98 -7.64 4.32
N GLY A 346 -12.16 -7.46 3.73
CA GLY A 346 -13.43 -7.34 4.45
C GLY A 346 -14.09 -8.67 4.78
N ALA A 347 -13.56 -9.80 4.29
CA ALA A 347 -14.10 -11.11 4.59
C ALA A 347 -13.75 -11.54 6.02
N TYR A 348 -14.67 -12.26 6.66
CA TYR A 348 -14.46 -12.78 8.01
C TYR A 348 -13.38 -13.88 8.05
N SER A 349 -13.38 -14.77 7.06
CA SER A 349 -12.40 -15.85 6.91
C SER A 349 -12.19 -16.22 5.44
N LEU A 350 -11.10 -16.93 5.16
CA LEU A 350 -10.74 -17.43 3.84
C LEU A 350 -10.92 -18.96 3.81
N ALA A 351 -11.65 -19.46 2.82
CA ALA A 351 -11.73 -20.88 2.51
C ALA A 351 -11.18 -21.14 1.09
N VAL A 352 -10.29 -22.12 0.97
CA VAL A 352 -9.68 -22.53 -0.30
C VAL A 352 -10.30 -23.85 -0.73
N ILE A 353 -11.00 -23.87 -1.86
CA ILE A 353 -11.62 -25.07 -2.40
C ILE A 353 -10.76 -25.64 -3.53
N VAL A 354 -10.33 -26.89 -3.36
CA VAL A 354 -9.52 -27.64 -4.32
C VAL A 354 -10.29 -28.88 -4.81
N GLY A 355 -10.02 -29.29 -6.05
CA GLY A 355 -10.66 -30.44 -6.65
C GLY A 355 -9.79 -31.04 -7.76
N PRO A 356 -10.10 -32.27 -8.18
CA PRO A 356 -9.46 -32.88 -9.34
C PRO A 356 -9.73 -32.00 -10.56
N GLY A 357 -8.66 -31.44 -11.12
CA GLY A 357 -8.69 -30.67 -12.36
C GLY A 357 -8.26 -31.50 -13.56
N GLU A 358 -8.00 -30.84 -14.69
CA GLU A 358 -7.49 -31.50 -15.90
C GLU A 358 -6.16 -32.25 -15.67
N ARG A 359 -5.35 -31.81 -14.69
CA ARG A 359 -4.05 -32.42 -14.34
C ARG A 359 -4.14 -33.63 -13.42
N ASP A 360 -5.29 -33.87 -12.77
CA ASP A 360 -5.54 -35.04 -11.93
C ASP A 360 -6.95 -35.58 -12.18
N PRO A 361 -7.21 -36.18 -13.37
CA PRO A 361 -8.51 -36.75 -13.70
C PRO A 361 -8.85 -37.96 -12.80
N THR A 362 -7.84 -38.61 -12.23
CA THR A 362 -7.95 -39.77 -11.35
C THR A 362 -8.37 -39.43 -9.92
N ASN A 363 -8.28 -38.14 -9.51
CA ASN A 363 -8.51 -37.68 -8.13
C ASN A 363 -7.65 -38.43 -7.09
N GLU A 364 -6.48 -38.89 -7.50
CA GLU A 364 -5.55 -39.65 -6.67
C GLU A 364 -4.50 -38.75 -6.04
N ALA A 365 -4.34 -37.51 -6.54
CA ALA A 365 -3.31 -36.62 -6.03
C ALA A 365 -3.58 -36.25 -4.56
N PRO A 366 -2.52 -36.09 -3.75
CA PRO A 366 -2.65 -35.62 -2.38
C PRO A 366 -3.12 -34.15 -2.36
N THR A 367 -3.78 -33.74 -1.27
CA THR A 367 -4.37 -32.39 -1.13
C THR A 367 -3.30 -31.29 -1.26
N GLU A 368 -2.09 -31.56 -0.79
CA GLU A 368 -0.92 -30.70 -0.89
C GLU A 368 -0.53 -30.41 -2.34
N PHE A 369 -0.63 -31.40 -3.22
CA PHE A 369 -0.33 -31.22 -4.64
C PHE A 369 -1.36 -30.30 -5.31
N LEU A 370 -2.64 -30.48 -4.99
CA LEU A 370 -3.73 -29.61 -5.47
C LEU A 370 -3.61 -28.18 -4.93
N LEU A 371 -3.20 -28.03 -3.66
CA LEU A 371 -2.90 -26.73 -3.05
C LEU A 371 -1.72 -26.03 -3.71
N GLN A 372 -0.64 -26.77 -3.97
CA GLN A 372 0.51 -26.24 -4.68
C GLN A 372 0.12 -25.76 -6.08
N HIS A 373 -0.73 -26.52 -6.76
CA HIS A 373 -1.25 -26.16 -8.08
C HIS A 373 -2.08 -24.87 -8.03
N TRP A 374 -2.97 -24.74 -7.05
CA TRP A 374 -3.70 -23.49 -6.80
C TRP A 374 -2.73 -22.32 -6.57
N GLY A 375 -1.70 -22.52 -5.75
CA GLY A 375 -0.70 -21.52 -5.38
C GLY A 375 0.25 -21.08 -6.51
N GLU A 376 0.35 -21.82 -7.62
CA GLU A 376 1.14 -21.40 -8.79
C GLU A 376 0.62 -20.09 -9.41
N ARG A 377 -0.64 -19.72 -9.17
CA ARG A 377 -1.27 -18.55 -9.80
C ARG A 377 -0.92 -17.28 -9.05
N MET A 378 -0.66 -16.22 -9.80
CA MET A 378 -0.21 -14.91 -9.32
C MET A 378 -1.06 -14.32 -8.18
N TRP A 379 -2.38 -14.43 -8.25
CA TRP A 379 -3.32 -13.77 -7.34
C TRP A 379 -3.61 -14.52 -6.03
N THR A 380 -3.14 -15.77 -5.88
CA THR A 380 -3.39 -16.56 -4.66
C THR A 380 -2.65 -16.05 -3.43
N LEU A 381 -1.43 -15.53 -3.60
CA LEU A 381 -0.71 -14.97 -2.46
C LEU A 381 -1.36 -13.68 -1.97
N PRO A 382 -1.65 -12.67 -2.83
CA PRO A 382 -2.38 -11.50 -2.36
C PRO A 382 -3.69 -11.87 -1.66
N GLU A 383 -4.46 -12.83 -2.18
CA GLU A 383 -5.69 -13.31 -1.54
C GLU A 383 -5.42 -13.87 -0.12
N ALA A 384 -4.40 -14.70 0.04
CA ALA A 384 -4.04 -15.26 1.34
C ALA A 384 -3.45 -14.23 2.31
N LEU A 385 -2.60 -13.30 1.83
CA LEU A 385 -1.99 -12.26 2.66
C LEU A 385 -3.03 -11.26 3.17
N LEU A 386 -3.99 -10.89 2.31
CA LEU A 386 -5.03 -9.91 2.62
C LEU A 386 -6.16 -10.47 3.48
N SER A 387 -6.25 -11.79 3.64
CA SER A 387 -7.23 -12.41 4.53
C SER A 387 -7.06 -11.92 5.98
N THR A 388 -8.09 -12.06 6.80
CA THR A 388 -8.07 -11.65 8.20
C THR A 388 -6.88 -12.21 8.97
N PRO A 389 -6.16 -11.39 9.75
CA PRO A 389 -5.02 -11.85 10.53
C PRO A 389 -5.51 -12.77 11.68
N HIS A 390 -4.66 -13.71 12.11
CA HIS A 390 -4.90 -14.63 13.23
C HIS A 390 -6.07 -15.62 13.08
N ARG A 391 -6.70 -15.71 11.91
CA ARG A 391 -7.73 -16.70 11.62
C ARG A 391 -7.18 -17.83 10.75
N PRO A 392 -7.50 -19.10 11.06
CA PRO A 392 -7.08 -20.21 10.24
C PRO A 392 -7.80 -20.21 8.89
N ILE A 393 -7.12 -20.73 7.87
CA ILE A 393 -7.64 -20.90 6.52
C ILE A 393 -8.15 -22.33 6.40
N GLN A 394 -9.39 -22.49 5.94
CA GLN A 394 -9.99 -23.80 5.73
C GLN A 394 -9.75 -24.28 4.29
N VAL A 395 -9.16 -25.44 4.11
CA VAL A 395 -8.96 -26.06 2.79
C VAL A 395 -9.96 -27.20 2.62
N TRP A 396 -10.82 -27.07 1.61
CA TRP A 396 -11.86 -28.01 1.28
C TRP A 396 -11.51 -28.78 0.01
N ARG A 397 -11.53 -30.11 0.09
CA ARG A 397 -11.28 -30.98 -1.08
C ARG A 397 -12.57 -31.62 -1.56
N ARG A 398 -12.80 -31.59 -2.87
CA ARG A 398 -13.91 -32.30 -3.51
C ARG A 398 -13.83 -33.81 -3.21
N GLY A 399 -14.92 -34.36 -2.67
CA GLY A 399 -15.05 -35.78 -2.35
C GLY A 399 -14.56 -36.18 -0.95
N TYR A 400 -14.09 -35.23 -0.15
CA TYR A 400 -13.65 -35.47 1.22
C TYR A 400 -14.55 -34.70 2.20
N PRO A 401 -14.93 -35.32 3.34
CA PRO A 401 -15.87 -34.71 4.27
C PRO A 401 -15.22 -33.63 5.14
N ASP A 402 -13.96 -33.78 5.53
CA ASP A 402 -13.34 -32.93 6.54
C ASP A 402 -12.41 -31.87 5.93
N PRO A 403 -12.46 -30.61 6.41
CA PRO A 403 -11.56 -29.58 5.96
C PRO A 403 -10.17 -29.73 6.59
N LEU A 404 -9.14 -29.41 5.82
CA LEU A 404 -7.79 -29.22 6.34
C LEU A 404 -7.64 -27.78 6.84
N ILE A 405 -7.56 -27.61 8.16
CA ILE A 405 -7.42 -26.31 8.82
C ILE A 405 -5.93 -25.94 8.90
N LEU A 406 -5.54 -24.84 8.27
CA LEU A 406 -4.14 -24.40 8.18
C LEU A 406 -3.95 -23.00 8.75
N SER A 407 -2.82 -22.75 9.42
CA SER A 407 -2.35 -21.37 9.62
C SER A 407 -1.85 -20.77 8.30
N LYS A 408 -1.73 -19.43 8.21
CA LYS A 408 -1.16 -18.79 7.02
C LYS A 408 0.28 -19.22 6.77
N THR A 409 1.05 -19.45 7.82
CA THR A 409 2.43 -19.94 7.76
C THR A 409 2.51 -21.38 7.23
N GLN A 410 1.60 -22.26 7.65
CA GLN A 410 1.50 -23.62 7.11
C GLN A 410 1.01 -23.63 5.66
N LEU A 411 0.00 -22.81 5.34
CA LEU A 411 -0.44 -22.62 3.96
C LEU A 411 0.73 -22.14 3.09
N ALA A 412 1.58 -21.27 3.62
CA ALA A 412 2.75 -20.81 2.87
C ALA A 412 3.75 -21.90 2.54
N ALA A 413 3.91 -22.87 3.43
CA ALA A 413 4.77 -24.02 3.20
C ALA A 413 4.18 -25.02 2.18
N LEU A 414 2.85 -25.15 2.14
CA LEU A 414 2.17 -26.13 1.28
C LEU A 414 1.83 -25.59 -0.11
N ALA A 415 1.41 -24.33 -0.21
CA ALA A 415 0.87 -23.75 -1.44
C ALA A 415 1.94 -23.14 -2.37
N TRP A 416 3.02 -22.56 -1.85
CA TRP A 416 4.00 -21.81 -2.66
C TRP A 416 5.40 -22.42 -2.63
N ARG A 417 6.05 -22.47 -3.80
CA ARG A 417 7.41 -23.02 -3.95
C ARG A 417 8.48 -22.11 -3.33
N ASP A 418 8.27 -20.80 -3.34
CA ASP A 418 9.16 -19.79 -2.74
C ASP A 418 8.87 -19.58 -1.25
N MET A 419 8.81 -20.67 -0.48
CA MET A 419 8.44 -20.67 0.94
C MET A 419 9.23 -19.65 1.77
N ALA A 420 10.54 -19.54 1.55
CA ALA A 420 11.40 -18.65 2.35
C ALA A 420 11.01 -17.16 2.22
N SER A 421 10.76 -16.70 0.99
CA SER A 421 10.33 -15.32 0.71
C SER A 421 8.88 -15.10 1.11
N THR A 422 8.00 -16.04 0.78
CA THR A 422 6.59 -15.93 1.08
C THR A 422 6.30 -15.95 2.58
N ARG A 423 7.03 -16.75 3.37
CA ARG A 423 6.89 -16.78 4.83
C ARG A 423 7.23 -15.45 5.47
N GLN A 424 8.28 -14.77 5.00
CA GLN A 424 8.62 -13.42 5.50
C GLN A 424 7.51 -12.41 5.21
N LEU A 425 6.82 -12.54 4.07
CA LEU A 425 5.65 -11.72 3.77
C LEU A 425 4.47 -12.07 4.68
N VAL A 426 4.19 -13.35 4.90
CA VAL A 426 3.12 -13.79 5.81
C VAL A 426 3.39 -13.26 7.22
N ASP A 427 4.59 -13.43 7.74
CA ASP A 427 4.99 -12.94 9.06
C ASP A 427 4.87 -11.42 9.14
N HIS A 428 5.09 -10.71 8.02
CA HIS A 428 4.85 -9.27 7.95
C HIS A 428 3.40 -8.85 8.02
N TYR A 429 2.52 -9.52 7.27
CA TYR A 429 1.09 -9.22 7.27
C TYR A 429 0.37 -9.72 8.53
N GLU A 430 0.91 -10.72 9.23
CA GLU A 430 0.42 -11.14 10.55
C GLU A 430 0.93 -10.27 11.70
N GLY A 431 1.97 -9.45 11.48
CA GLY A 431 2.56 -8.59 12.51
C GLY A 431 3.68 -9.26 13.32
N ASN A 432 4.04 -10.49 13.00
CA ASN A 432 5.14 -11.23 13.65
C ASN A 432 6.53 -10.64 13.30
N LEU A 433 6.69 -10.06 12.10
CA LEU A 433 7.94 -9.50 11.60
C LEU A 433 7.70 -8.15 10.90
N THR A 434 8.43 -7.10 11.23
CA THR A 434 8.32 -5.82 10.49
C THR A 434 9.41 -5.69 9.43
N LEU A 435 9.06 -5.95 8.17
CA LEU A 435 9.94 -5.70 7.03
C LEU A 435 10.05 -4.19 6.77
N SER A 436 11.25 -3.72 6.42
CA SER A 436 11.41 -2.34 5.94
C SER A 436 10.64 -2.15 4.63
N ARG A 437 10.27 -0.91 4.31
CA ARG A 437 9.51 -0.61 3.07
C ARG A 437 10.21 -1.11 1.81
N LEU A 438 11.54 -1.09 1.79
CA LEU A 438 12.33 -1.56 0.65
C LEU A 438 12.35 -3.10 0.59
N GLU A 439 12.55 -3.76 1.73
CA GLU A 439 12.50 -5.24 1.81
C GLU A 439 11.12 -5.77 1.43
N LEU A 440 10.04 -5.16 1.92
CA LEU A 440 8.67 -5.52 1.57
C LEU A 440 8.43 -5.48 0.06
N VAL A 441 8.92 -4.44 -0.61
CA VAL A 441 8.79 -4.29 -2.07
C VAL A 441 9.63 -5.34 -2.80
N ILE A 442 10.88 -5.57 -2.38
CA ILE A 442 11.77 -6.54 -3.03
C ILE A 442 11.24 -7.96 -2.88
N ILE A 443 10.91 -8.37 -1.65
CA ILE A 443 10.39 -9.71 -1.34
C ILE A 443 9.02 -9.89 -2.01
N GLY A 444 8.16 -8.87 -1.95
CA GLY A 444 6.85 -8.87 -2.61
C GLY A 444 6.97 -9.08 -4.12
N LEU A 445 7.86 -8.34 -4.79
CA LEU A 445 8.12 -8.52 -6.21
C LEU A 445 8.69 -9.92 -6.51
N GLN A 446 9.67 -10.38 -5.74
CA GLN A 446 10.27 -11.71 -5.91
C GLN A 446 9.22 -12.81 -5.82
N SER A 447 8.33 -12.75 -4.82
CA SER A 447 7.25 -13.72 -4.66
C SER A 447 6.18 -13.60 -5.75
N VAL A 448 5.89 -12.41 -6.27
CA VAL A 448 4.97 -12.29 -7.42
C VAL A 448 5.58 -12.88 -8.70
N PHE A 449 6.87 -12.65 -8.93
CA PHE A 449 7.59 -13.16 -10.11
C PHE A 449 7.90 -14.66 -10.07
N SER A 450 7.89 -15.30 -8.89
CA SER A 450 8.05 -16.77 -8.77
C SER A 450 6.83 -17.54 -9.31
N ARG A 451 5.70 -16.86 -9.51
CA ARG A 451 4.42 -17.46 -9.90
C ARG A 451 4.23 -17.49 -11.42
N LYS A 452 3.36 -18.38 -11.89
CA LYS A 452 2.99 -18.46 -13.30
C LYS A 452 2.19 -17.22 -13.69
N THR A 453 2.77 -16.39 -14.54
CA THR A 453 2.09 -15.27 -15.16
C THR A 453 1.46 -15.69 -16.49
N THR A 454 0.28 -15.17 -16.81
CA THR A 454 -0.40 -15.47 -18.07
C THR A 454 0.25 -14.75 -19.26
N GLN A 455 -0.22 -15.05 -20.47
CA GLN A 455 0.26 -14.49 -21.74
C GLN A 455 0.37 -12.95 -21.78
N TYR A 456 -0.41 -12.24 -20.96
CA TYR A 456 -0.42 -10.78 -20.85
C TYR A 456 0.78 -10.19 -20.08
N PHE A 457 1.49 -11.02 -19.30
CA PHE A 457 2.69 -10.66 -18.55
C PHE A 457 3.84 -11.61 -18.91
N ARG A 458 3.99 -11.90 -20.21
CA ARG A 458 5.17 -12.64 -20.71
C ARG A 458 6.40 -11.76 -20.53
N ASN A 459 7.20 -12.08 -19.52
CA ASN A 459 8.57 -11.59 -19.42
C ASN A 459 9.32 -12.10 -20.66
N LYS A 460 9.78 -11.19 -21.52
CA LYS A 460 10.89 -11.51 -22.43
C LYS A 460 12.12 -11.68 -21.53
N GLN A 461 12.55 -12.93 -21.34
CA GLN A 461 13.85 -13.23 -20.75
C GLN A 461 14.98 -12.76 -21.67
#